data_AF-A0A521QLJ6-F1
#
_entry.id   AF-A0A521QLJ6-F1
#
_cell.length_a   1.000
_cell.length_b   1.000
_cell.length_c   1.000
_cell.angle_alpha   90.00
_cell.angle_beta   90.00
_cell.angle_gamma   90.00
#
_symmetry.space_group_name_H-M   'P 1'
#
loop_
_entity.id
_entity.type
_entity.pdbx_description
1 polymer ?
#
loop_
_entity_poly.entity_id
_entity_poly.type
_entity_poly.pdbx_seq_one_letter_code
_entity_poly.pdbx_strand_id
1 'polypeptide(L)'
;MAAKSFLKRARRAAEAQKEPFWKRKTLAQMTKQEWESLCDGCGMCCVNKLEYEGTGELAQTDTCCKLLDPKTARCRDYKNRKKIVPDCIQLTPKVVAKMDWLPKTCGYRLVHLGQDLYWWHPLISGDPNTVHEAGISARGRVIPEDQVEDISERVVDWFA
;
A
#
# COMPACT_ATOMS: atom_id res chain seq x y z
N MET A 1 23.88 -3.99 40.32
CA MET A 1 23.06 -3.20 39.37
C MET A 1 23.15 -3.70 37.93
N ALA A 2 24.34 -4.08 37.43
CA ALA A 2 24.55 -4.52 36.04
C ALA A 2 23.75 -5.78 35.61
N ALA A 3 23.69 -6.83 36.44
CA ALA A 3 22.97 -8.07 36.11
C ALA A 3 21.45 -7.89 35.94
N LYS A 4 20.82 -7.03 36.78
CA LYS A 4 19.39 -6.68 36.67
C LYS A 4 19.09 -5.89 35.38
N SER A 5 20.03 -5.05 34.93
CA SER A 5 19.93 -4.30 33.67
C SER A 5 20.02 -5.22 32.45
N PHE A 6 20.93 -6.20 32.47
CA PHE A 6 21.07 -7.21 31.42
C PHE A 6 19.81 -8.07 31.26
N LEU A 7 19.26 -8.58 32.36
CA LEU A 7 18.03 -9.39 32.34
C LEU A 7 16.82 -8.60 31.80
N LYS A 8 16.72 -7.30 32.13
CA LYS A 8 15.66 -6.42 31.61
C LYS A 8 15.79 -6.18 30.10
N ARG A 9 17.02 -6.03 29.59
CA ARG A 9 17.28 -5.90 28.14
C ARG A 9 16.99 -7.19 27.40
N ALA A 10 17.41 -8.34 27.93
CA ALA A 10 17.14 -9.64 27.35
C ALA A 10 15.64 -9.93 27.25
N ARG A 11 14.87 -9.61 28.31
CA ARG A 11 13.40 -9.77 28.30
C ARG A 11 12.72 -8.88 27.26
N ARG A 12 13.11 -7.61 27.15
CA ARG A 12 12.57 -6.70 26.11
C ARG A 12 12.91 -7.19 24.70
N ALA A 13 14.12 -7.69 24.48
CA ALA A 13 14.51 -8.27 23.19
C ALA A 13 13.69 -9.53 22.85
N ALA A 14 13.38 -10.36 23.86
CA ALA A 14 12.53 -11.53 23.68
C ALA A 14 11.05 -11.17 23.44
N GLU A 15 10.52 -10.15 24.11
CA GLU A 15 9.16 -9.63 23.89
C GLU A 15 9.04 -8.98 22.50
N ALA A 16 10.03 -8.20 22.06
CA ALA A 16 10.08 -7.65 20.70
C ALA A 16 10.16 -8.72 19.59
N GLN A 17 10.71 -9.91 19.89
CA GLN A 17 10.70 -11.04 18.95
C GLN A 17 9.32 -11.69 18.79
N LYS A 18 8.40 -11.52 19.76
CA LYS A 18 7.02 -12.01 19.67
C LYS A 18 6.12 -11.11 18.84
N GLU A 19 6.53 -9.86 18.61
CA GLU A 19 5.77 -8.93 17.79
C GLU A 19 5.85 -9.31 16.31
N PRO A 20 4.77 -9.05 15.55
CA PRO A 20 4.80 -9.24 14.11
C PRO A 20 5.90 -8.43 13.43
N PHE A 21 6.42 -8.93 12.31
CA PHE A 21 7.61 -8.36 11.66
C PHE A 21 7.43 -6.87 11.30
N TRP A 22 6.21 -6.44 10.93
CA TRP A 22 5.91 -5.06 10.55
C TRP A 22 5.95 -4.05 11.70
N LYS A 23 5.91 -4.51 12.95
CA LYS A 23 6.08 -3.65 14.14
C LYS A 23 7.54 -3.48 14.56
N ARG A 24 8.39 -4.47 14.24
CA ARG A 24 9.78 -4.55 14.72
C ARG A 24 10.85 -4.32 13.66
N LYS A 25 10.49 -4.37 12.37
CA LYS A 25 11.41 -4.14 11.25
C LYS A 25 11.08 -2.83 10.55
N THR A 26 12.12 -2.08 10.17
CA THR A 26 11.98 -1.03 9.16
C THR A 26 11.78 -1.66 7.78
N LEU A 27 11.22 -0.90 6.83
CA LEU A 27 11.02 -1.36 5.45
C LEU A 27 12.33 -1.89 4.81
N ALA A 28 13.48 -1.31 5.15
CA ALA A 28 14.78 -1.72 4.62
C ALA A 28 15.30 -3.05 5.21
N GLN A 29 14.78 -3.48 6.36
CA GLN A 29 15.15 -4.73 7.03
C GLN A 29 14.28 -5.92 6.59
N MET A 30 13.23 -5.67 5.80
CA MET A 30 12.29 -6.70 5.36
C MET A 30 12.88 -7.55 4.26
N THR A 31 12.58 -8.85 4.32
CA THR A 31 12.79 -9.73 3.17
C THR A 31 11.82 -9.36 2.06
N LYS A 32 12.07 -9.84 0.84
CA LYS A 32 11.14 -9.65 -0.28
C LYS A 32 9.73 -10.18 0.03
N GLN A 33 9.63 -11.31 0.71
CA GLN A 33 8.32 -11.90 1.05
C GLN A 33 7.56 -11.04 2.07
N GLU A 34 8.25 -10.56 3.11
CA GLU A 34 7.69 -9.64 4.10
C GLU A 34 7.28 -8.30 3.46
N TRP A 35 8.08 -7.80 2.52
CA TRP A 35 7.76 -6.60 1.76
C TRP A 35 6.49 -6.77 0.91
N GLU A 36 6.40 -7.83 0.11
CA GLU A 36 5.23 -8.05 -0.75
C GLU A 36 3.97 -8.32 0.09
N SER A 37 4.09 -8.88 1.30
CA SER A 37 2.94 -9.14 2.17
C SER A 37 2.36 -7.89 2.84
N LEU A 38 3.03 -6.74 2.79
CA LEU A 38 2.45 -5.45 3.18
C LEU A 38 1.44 -4.89 2.17
N CYS A 39 1.36 -5.47 0.97
CA CYS A 39 0.32 -5.12 0.01
C CYS A 39 -1.00 -5.79 0.39
N ASP A 40 -1.96 -5.00 0.85
CA ASP A 40 -3.32 -5.46 1.15
C ASP A 40 -4.11 -5.89 -0.10
N GLY A 41 -3.75 -5.39 -1.28
CA GLY A 41 -4.49 -5.64 -2.51
C GLY A 41 -5.65 -4.69 -2.77
N CYS A 42 -5.63 -3.49 -2.19
CA CYS A 42 -6.66 -2.49 -2.40
C CYS A 42 -6.77 -2.01 -3.86
N GLY A 43 -5.68 -2.06 -4.65
CA GLY A 43 -5.63 -1.58 -6.03
C GLY A 43 -5.36 -0.07 -6.20
N MET A 44 -5.27 0.69 -5.10
CA MET A 44 -5.12 2.15 -5.11
C MET A 44 -3.79 2.65 -5.70
N CYS A 45 -2.75 1.81 -5.73
CA CYS A 45 -1.51 2.14 -6.42
C CYS A 45 -1.65 2.14 -7.95
N CYS A 46 -2.70 1.52 -8.48
CA CYS A 46 -3.03 1.46 -9.92
C CYS A 46 -4.11 2.46 -10.35
N VAL A 47 -4.72 3.19 -9.40
CA VAL A 47 -5.64 4.30 -9.69
C VAL A 47 -4.86 5.47 -10.28
N ASN A 48 -5.38 6.05 -11.36
CA ASN A 48 -4.76 7.19 -12.02
C ASN A 48 -4.79 8.42 -11.10
N LYS A 49 -3.76 9.25 -11.25
CA LYS A 49 -3.56 10.46 -10.45
C LYS A 49 -3.23 11.59 -11.39
N LEU A 50 -3.79 12.75 -11.10
CA LEU A 50 -3.59 13.97 -11.86
C LEU A 50 -2.82 14.93 -11.00
N GLU A 51 -1.77 15.52 -11.56
CA GLU A 51 -0.99 16.56 -10.91
C GLU A 51 -1.50 17.92 -11.39
N TYR A 52 -1.87 18.79 -10.45
CA TYR A 52 -2.26 20.16 -10.78
C TYR A 52 -1.03 20.99 -11.13
N GLU A 53 -1.07 21.61 -12.32
CA GLU A 53 -0.02 22.50 -12.78
C GLU A 53 0.17 23.67 -11.80
N GLY A 54 1.41 23.96 -11.45
CA GLY A 54 1.79 25.07 -10.57
C GLY A 54 1.81 24.75 -9.07
N THR A 55 1.04 23.77 -8.58
CA THR A 55 1.07 23.37 -7.16
C THR A 55 1.75 22.02 -6.94
N GLY A 56 1.71 21.12 -7.93
CA GLY A 56 2.16 19.74 -7.77
C GLY A 56 1.22 18.89 -6.90
N GLU A 57 0.04 19.41 -6.56
CA GLU A 57 -0.94 18.66 -5.79
C GLU A 57 -1.52 17.51 -6.63
N LEU A 58 -1.68 16.34 -6.01
CA LEU A 58 -2.18 15.14 -6.69
C LEU A 58 -3.66 14.92 -6.36
N ALA A 59 -4.50 14.96 -7.38
CA ALA A 59 -5.87 14.47 -7.33
C ALA A 59 -5.94 12.99 -7.71
N GLN A 60 -6.84 12.25 -7.05
CA GLN A 60 -7.16 10.88 -7.41
C GLN A 60 -8.40 10.84 -8.29
N THR A 61 -8.44 9.91 -9.25
CA THR A 61 -9.62 9.66 -10.07
C THR A 61 -10.29 8.35 -9.67
N ASP A 62 -11.45 8.06 -10.24
CA ASP A 62 -12.02 6.70 -10.25
C ASP A 62 -11.63 5.91 -11.52
N THR A 63 -10.55 6.31 -12.19
CA THR A 63 -9.98 5.59 -13.33
C THR A 63 -8.76 4.79 -12.91
N CYS A 64 -8.45 3.73 -13.65
CA CYS A 64 -7.31 2.89 -13.35
C CYS A 64 -6.48 2.50 -14.57
N CYS A 65 -5.20 2.23 -14.30
CA CYS A 65 -4.26 1.62 -15.24
C CYS A 65 -4.89 0.44 -15.99
N LYS A 66 -4.63 0.34 -17.30
CA LYS A 66 -5.09 -0.77 -18.17
C LYS A 66 -4.79 -2.19 -17.67
N LEU A 67 -3.80 -2.36 -16.78
CA LEU A 67 -3.45 -3.66 -16.19
C LEU A 67 -4.16 -3.97 -14.87
N LEU A 68 -4.88 -3.03 -14.26
CA LEU A 68 -5.70 -3.34 -13.09
C LEU A 68 -6.94 -4.10 -13.55
N ASP A 69 -7.29 -5.17 -12.83
CA ASP A 69 -8.58 -5.80 -12.99
C ASP A 69 -9.61 -5.17 -12.04
N PRO A 70 -10.62 -4.43 -12.54
CA PRO A 70 -11.60 -3.75 -11.69
C PRO A 70 -12.38 -4.72 -10.80
N LYS A 71 -12.53 -5.99 -11.20
CA LYS A 71 -13.29 -7.00 -10.46
C LYS A 71 -12.53 -7.58 -9.27
N THR A 72 -11.20 -7.64 -9.35
CA THR A 72 -10.36 -8.26 -8.31
C THR A 72 -9.50 -7.25 -7.57
N ALA A 73 -9.32 -6.04 -8.12
CA ALA A 73 -8.36 -5.02 -7.71
C ALA A 73 -6.90 -5.51 -7.73
N ARG A 74 -6.59 -6.51 -8.57
CA ARG A 74 -5.24 -7.05 -8.75
C ARG A 74 -4.71 -6.69 -10.14
N CYS A 75 -3.41 -6.48 -10.21
CA CYS A 75 -2.73 -6.30 -11.50
C CYS A 75 -2.72 -7.62 -12.27
N ARG A 76 -3.22 -7.62 -13.51
CA ARG A 76 -3.29 -8.80 -14.39
C ARG A 76 -1.92 -9.35 -14.78
N ASP A 77 -0.89 -8.49 -14.82
CA ASP A 77 0.50 -8.91 -15.06
C ASP A 77 1.46 -8.14 -14.15
N TYR A 78 1.37 -8.38 -12.84
CA TYR A 78 2.24 -7.72 -11.87
C TYR A 78 3.72 -7.94 -12.21
N LYS A 79 4.12 -9.14 -12.66
CA LYS A 79 5.53 -9.45 -12.92
C LYS A 79 6.12 -8.65 -14.08
N ASN A 80 5.37 -8.44 -15.16
CA ASN A 80 5.86 -7.74 -16.35
C ASN A 80 5.32 -6.30 -16.48
N ARG A 81 4.52 -5.80 -15.53
CA ARG A 81 3.84 -4.49 -15.58
C ARG A 81 4.68 -3.34 -16.10
N LYS A 82 5.94 -3.22 -15.67
CA LYS A 82 6.87 -2.15 -16.09
C LYS A 82 7.20 -2.16 -17.58
N LYS A 83 7.15 -3.33 -18.22
CA LYS A 83 7.38 -3.46 -19.67
C LYS A 83 6.17 -3.01 -20.49
N ILE A 84 4.98 -3.08 -19.89
CA ILE A 84 3.69 -2.82 -20.56
C ILE A 84 3.18 -1.40 -20.24
N VAL A 85 3.47 -0.93 -19.04
CA VAL A 85 3.10 0.39 -18.48
C VAL A 85 4.38 1.01 -17.91
N PRO A 86 5.15 1.76 -18.72
CA PRO A 86 6.43 2.35 -18.30
C PRO A 86 6.31 3.21 -17.04
N ASP A 87 5.20 3.92 -16.92
CA ASP A 87 4.87 4.82 -15.80
C ASP A 87 4.43 4.08 -14.53
N CYS A 88 4.24 2.75 -14.60
CA CYS A 88 3.90 1.97 -13.42
C CYS A 88 5.00 2.11 -12.36
N ILE A 89 4.62 2.58 -11.18
CA ILE A 89 5.56 2.80 -10.09
C ILE A 89 5.81 1.48 -9.38
N GLN A 90 7.09 1.09 -9.33
CA GLN A 90 7.52 0.01 -8.44
C GLN A 90 7.76 0.59 -7.05
N LEU A 91 6.89 0.25 -6.10
CA LEU A 91 7.12 0.60 -4.71
C LEU A 91 8.40 -0.09 -4.21
N THR A 92 9.28 0.72 -3.64
CA THR A 92 10.48 0.29 -2.92
C THR A 92 10.55 1.10 -1.62
N PRO A 93 11.31 0.68 -0.60
CA PRO A 93 11.46 1.46 0.62
C PRO A 93 11.87 2.92 0.38
N LYS A 94 12.75 3.17 -0.59
CA LYS A 94 13.20 4.52 -0.98
C LYS A 94 12.09 5.35 -1.63
N VAL A 95 11.24 4.69 -2.42
CA VAL A 95 10.12 5.32 -3.12
C VAL A 95 9.00 5.66 -2.13
N VAL A 96 8.62 4.71 -1.27
CA VAL A 96 7.58 4.91 -0.25
C VAL A 96 7.95 6.04 0.72
N ALA A 97 9.22 6.16 1.11
CA ALA A 97 9.69 7.23 1.99
C ALA A 97 9.57 8.65 1.39
N LYS A 98 9.33 8.75 0.07
CA LYS A 98 9.20 10.02 -0.65
C LYS A 98 7.81 10.27 -1.21
N MET A 99 6.88 9.32 -1.05
CA MET A 99 5.55 9.40 -1.65
C MET A 99 4.50 9.83 -0.64
N ASP A 100 3.83 10.92 -0.95
CA ASP A 100 2.73 11.53 -0.22
C ASP A 100 1.34 11.03 -0.69
N TRP A 101 1.24 10.58 -1.94
CA TRP A 101 -0.01 10.17 -2.58
C TRP A 101 -0.52 8.76 -2.23
N LEU A 102 0.28 7.91 -1.58
CA LEU A 102 -0.20 6.61 -1.14
C LEU A 102 -1.33 6.80 -0.12
N PRO A 103 -2.43 6.02 -0.19
CA PRO A 103 -3.51 6.13 0.78
C PRO A 103 -2.97 6.09 2.21
N LYS A 104 -3.59 6.87 3.11
CA LYS A 104 -3.24 6.87 4.55
C LYS A 104 -3.36 5.47 5.18
N THR A 105 -4.15 4.60 4.57
CA THR A 105 -4.38 3.20 4.95
C THR A 105 -3.39 2.21 4.34
N CYS A 106 -2.52 2.62 3.41
CA CYS A 106 -1.61 1.72 2.71
C CYS A 106 -0.61 1.07 3.67
N GLY A 107 -0.52 -0.26 3.68
CA GLY A 107 0.38 -1.02 4.56
C GLY A 107 1.84 -0.56 4.51
N TYR A 108 2.36 -0.26 3.31
CA TYR A 108 3.71 0.29 3.15
C TYR A 108 3.91 1.64 3.87
N ARG A 109 2.93 2.54 3.75
CA ARG A 109 2.96 3.88 4.36
C ARG A 109 2.84 3.77 5.87
N LEU A 110 1.90 2.98 6.38
CA LEU A 110 1.70 2.77 7.82
C LEU A 110 2.99 2.27 8.48
N VAL A 111 3.58 1.21 7.93
CA VAL A 111 4.81 0.63 8.47
C VAL A 111 5.99 1.60 8.35
N HIS A 112 6.09 2.37 7.27
CA HIS A 112 7.10 3.42 7.14
C HIS A 112 7.01 4.44 8.28
N LEU A 113 5.78 4.81 8.67
CA LEU A 113 5.49 5.77 9.74
C LEU A 113 5.49 5.14 11.14
N GLY A 114 5.83 3.85 11.26
CA GLY A 114 5.80 3.11 12.54
C GLY A 114 4.38 2.90 13.09
N GLN A 115 3.37 2.99 12.24
CA GLN A 115 1.97 2.74 12.58
C GLN A 115 1.62 1.27 12.37
N ASP A 116 0.63 0.78 13.11
CA ASP A 116 0.13 -0.58 12.95
C ASP A 116 -0.77 -0.71 11.71
N LEU A 117 -0.96 -1.94 11.26
CA LEU A 117 -1.90 -2.25 10.18
C LEU A 117 -3.33 -2.27 10.74
N TYR A 118 -4.31 -1.96 9.89
CA TYR A 118 -5.73 -2.01 10.27
C TYR A 118 -6.27 -3.44 10.34
N TRP A 119 -7.36 -3.64 11.06
CA TRP A 119 -7.97 -4.96 11.32
C TRP A 119 -8.27 -5.78 10.04
N TRP A 120 -8.60 -5.10 8.94
CA TRP A 120 -8.93 -5.72 7.65
C TRP A 120 -7.70 -6.09 6.82
N HIS A 121 -6.49 -5.72 7.25
CA HIS A 121 -5.29 -6.03 6.50
C HIS A 121 -5.04 -7.55 6.54
N PRO A 122 -4.67 -8.22 5.43
CA PRO A 122 -4.56 -9.69 5.39
C PRO A 122 -3.57 -10.31 6.38
N LEU A 123 -2.51 -9.56 6.73
CA LEU A 123 -1.57 -9.95 7.79
C LEU A 123 -2.19 -9.98 9.20
N ILE A 124 -3.32 -9.32 9.42
CA ILE A 124 -4.08 -9.30 10.68
C ILE A 124 -5.30 -10.21 10.56
N SER A 125 -6.12 -10.05 9.52
CA SER A 125 -7.37 -10.79 9.34
C SER A 125 -7.15 -12.26 8.91
N GLY A 126 -6.05 -12.55 8.25
CA GLY A 126 -5.82 -13.83 7.58
C GLY A 126 -6.60 -14.01 6.27
N ASP A 127 -7.44 -13.04 5.90
CA ASP A 127 -8.30 -13.11 4.71
C ASP A 127 -8.00 -11.94 3.75
N PRO A 128 -7.59 -12.19 2.49
CA PRO A 128 -7.41 -11.14 1.51
C PRO A 128 -8.70 -10.42 1.10
N ASN A 129 -9.89 -10.95 1.41
CA ASN A 129 -11.15 -10.30 1.05
C ASN A 129 -11.55 -9.15 1.99
N THR A 130 -11.06 -9.12 3.23
CA THR A 130 -11.49 -8.13 4.23
C THR A 130 -11.18 -6.68 3.85
N VAL A 131 -10.13 -6.44 3.04
CA VAL A 131 -9.84 -5.09 2.49
C VAL A 131 -10.98 -4.55 1.61
N HIS A 132 -11.68 -5.44 0.91
CA HIS A 132 -12.80 -5.07 0.05
C HIS A 132 -14.09 -4.92 0.84
N GLU A 133 -14.31 -5.80 1.81
CA GLU A 133 -15.44 -5.70 2.76
C GLU A 133 -15.38 -4.42 3.59
N ALA A 134 -14.18 -3.99 3.98
CA ALA A 134 -13.95 -2.73 4.67
C ALA A 134 -14.14 -1.48 3.78
N GLY A 135 -14.38 -1.64 2.47
CA GLY A 135 -14.57 -0.53 1.54
C GLY A 135 -13.28 0.24 1.18
N ILE A 136 -12.10 -0.27 1.57
CA ILE A 136 -10.81 0.41 1.39
C ILE A 136 -10.14 0.02 0.04
N SER A 137 -10.92 -0.48 -0.92
CA SER A 137 -10.40 -0.97 -2.20
C SER A 137 -11.07 -0.32 -3.41
N ALA A 138 -10.31 -0.24 -4.50
CA ALA A 138 -10.75 0.09 -5.85
C ALA A 138 -11.68 -0.96 -6.50
N ARG A 139 -11.85 -2.14 -5.88
CA ARG A 139 -12.66 -3.24 -6.44
C ARG A 139 -14.09 -2.77 -6.73
N GLY A 140 -14.53 -2.94 -7.96
CA GLY A 140 -15.88 -2.57 -8.41
C GLY A 140 -16.14 -1.06 -8.47
N ARG A 141 -15.12 -0.23 -8.23
CA ARG A 141 -15.23 1.23 -8.09
C ARG A 141 -14.40 2.00 -9.12
N VAL A 142 -13.72 1.30 -10.04
CA VAL A 142 -12.85 1.92 -11.04
C VAL A 142 -13.22 1.56 -12.46
N ILE A 143 -12.94 2.48 -13.38
CA ILE A 143 -13.06 2.29 -14.82
C ILE A 143 -11.67 2.27 -15.46
N PRO A 144 -11.32 1.30 -16.32
CA PRO A 144 -10.08 1.33 -17.07
C PRO A 144 -9.89 2.63 -17.85
N GLU A 145 -8.69 3.20 -17.83
CA GLU A 145 -8.35 4.45 -18.50
C GLU A 145 -8.61 4.44 -20.01
N ASP A 146 -8.57 3.28 -20.66
CA ASP A 146 -8.86 3.09 -22.08
C ASP A 146 -10.37 3.06 -22.42
N GLN A 147 -11.23 3.16 -21.42
CA GLN A 147 -12.69 3.21 -21.55
C GLN A 147 -13.26 4.60 -21.21
N VAL A 148 -12.39 5.60 -21.02
CA VAL A 148 -12.77 6.97 -20.67
C VAL A 148 -12.14 7.92 -21.68
N GLU A 149 -12.88 8.94 -22.11
CA GLU A 149 -12.38 9.96 -23.03
C GLU A 149 -11.39 10.92 -22.33
N ASP A 150 -11.77 11.44 -21.16
CA ASP A 150 -10.91 12.28 -20.33
C ASP A 150 -10.96 11.86 -18.85
N ILE A 151 -9.80 11.46 -18.31
CA ILE A 151 -9.66 11.10 -16.89
C ILE A 151 -9.75 12.31 -15.96
N SER A 152 -9.58 13.54 -16.47
CA SER A 152 -9.63 14.78 -15.70
C SER A 152 -11.03 15.09 -15.15
N GLU A 153 -12.07 14.61 -15.82
CA GLU A 153 -13.47 14.75 -15.40
C GLU A 153 -13.88 13.70 -14.35
N ARG A 154 -12.96 12.84 -13.94
CA ARG A 154 -13.22 11.65 -13.10
C ARG A 154 -12.60 11.75 -11.71
N VAL A 155 -12.28 12.95 -11.25
CA VAL A 155 -11.69 13.21 -9.92
C VAL A 155 -12.68 12.86 -8.82
N VAL A 156 -12.24 12.09 -7.83
CA VAL A 156 -13.06 11.66 -6.68
C VAL A 156 -12.28 11.73 -5.37
N ASP A 157 -13.01 11.85 -4.26
CA ASP A 157 -12.46 11.58 -2.93
C ASP A 157 -12.78 10.14 -2.51
N TRP A 158 -11.75 9.31 -2.38
CA TRP A 158 -11.90 7.88 -2.12
C TRP A 158 -12.37 7.56 -0.70
N PHE A 159 -12.04 8.43 0.27
CA PHE A 159 -12.18 8.18 1.71
C PHE A 159 -12.66 9.42 2.48
N ALA A 160 -13.31 10.37 1.79
CA ALA A 160 -14.08 11.45 2.41
C ALA A 160 -15.11 10.93 3.42
#